data_AF-A0AAD7XK13-F1
#
_entry.id   AF-A0AAD7XK13-F1
#
_cell.length_a   1.000
_cell.length_b   1.000
_cell.length_c   1.000
_cell.angle_alpha   90.00
_cell.angle_beta   90.00
_cell.angle_gamma   90.00
#
_symmetry.space_group_name_H-M   'P 1'
#
loop_
_entity.id
_entity.type
_entity.pdbx_description
1 polymer ?
#
loop_
_entity_poly.entity_id
_entity_poly.type
_entity_poly.pdbx_seq_one_letter_code
_entity_poly.pdbx_strand_id
1 'polypeptide(L)'
;MHSIAIRGDARLEYIVGDFMHLTPALFGPSIVGEQFTAAFDRGALVAVAPEDRSSYVAALAKNVATDGRVLLVATEHTPFADGKLGPPYSLPEDLVRHLAEPAFEVRLLEREDRLAVDPVWKDRGCDSFFEATYLLTRNNEIIWPPTLEEMAQAAYRELAIDKPDVDPGAHRVWDLDRPPTQQSPAWLAEEVEEEATS
;
A
#
# COMPACT_ATOMS: atom_id res chain seq x y z
N MET A 1 -7.04 -29.42 12.75
CA MET A 1 -6.15 -28.73 13.72
C MET A 1 -4.73 -28.99 13.27
N HIS A 2 -4.19 -28.15 12.38
CA HIS A 2 -2.82 -28.30 11.89
C HIS A 2 -1.93 -27.36 12.71
N SER A 3 -1.25 -27.90 13.72
CA SER A 3 -0.24 -27.16 14.47
C SER A 3 1.03 -27.07 13.63
N ILE A 4 1.44 -25.85 13.26
CA ILE A 4 2.80 -25.60 12.81
C ILE A 4 3.68 -25.65 14.06
N ALA A 5 4.47 -26.72 14.19
CA ALA A 5 5.53 -26.79 15.18
C ALA A 5 6.75 -26.06 14.62
N ILE A 6 7.02 -24.84 15.10
CA ILE A 6 8.28 -24.16 14.83
C ILE A 6 9.35 -24.85 15.70
N ARG A 7 10.23 -25.64 15.08
CA ARG A 7 11.40 -26.25 15.75
C ARG A 7 12.63 -25.38 15.49
N GLY A 8 13.17 -24.74 16.53
CA GLY A 8 14.41 -23.95 16.51
C GLY A 8 14.41 -22.83 17.56
N ASP A 9 15.52 -22.09 17.66
CA ASP A 9 15.63 -20.82 18.41
C ASP A 9 14.81 -19.72 17.71
N ALA A 10 13.50 -19.89 17.65
CA ALA A 10 12.60 -18.93 17.04
C ALA A 10 12.63 -17.62 17.83
N ARG A 11 13.15 -16.57 17.20
CA ARG A 11 13.12 -15.20 17.75
C ARG A 11 11.90 -14.49 17.20
N LEU A 12 11.11 -13.92 18.10
CA LEU A 12 9.99 -13.07 17.76
C LEU A 12 10.35 -11.64 18.15
N GLU A 13 10.35 -10.75 17.17
CA GLU A 13 10.53 -9.32 17.37
C GLU A 13 9.26 -8.62 16.89
N TYR A 14 8.79 -7.63 17.65
CA TYR A 14 7.67 -6.79 17.25
C TYR A 14 8.18 -5.34 17.13
N ILE A 15 7.83 -4.71 16.02
CA ILE A 15 8.14 -3.31 15.76
C ILE A 15 6.84 -2.54 15.92
N VAL A 16 6.84 -1.55 16.81
CA VAL A 16 5.67 -0.67 17.02
C VAL A 16 5.88 0.58 16.20
N GLY A 17 5.03 0.80 15.21
CA GLY A 17 5.09 1.95 14.32
C GLY A 17 4.14 1.82 13.13
N ASP A 18 4.28 2.74 12.19
CA ASP A 18 3.56 2.72 10.92
C ASP A 18 4.33 1.86 9.90
N PHE A 19 3.68 0.83 9.38
CA PHE A 19 4.24 -0.07 8.37
C PHE A 19 4.69 0.68 7.10
N MET A 20 4.01 1.76 6.71
CA MET A 20 4.37 2.57 5.54
C MET A 20 5.75 3.21 5.66
N HIS A 21 6.17 3.47 6.90
CA HIS A 21 7.46 4.07 7.24
C HIS A 21 8.52 3.04 7.61
N LEU A 22 8.18 1.74 7.54
CA LEU A 22 9.09 0.66 7.84
C LEU A 22 10.22 0.61 6.80
N THR A 23 11.46 0.61 7.29
CA THR A 23 12.66 0.47 6.47
C THR A 23 13.59 -0.54 7.11
N PRO A 24 14.53 -1.13 6.35
CA PRO A 24 15.48 -2.08 6.92
C PRO A 24 16.33 -1.51 8.08
N ALA A 25 16.52 -0.19 8.13
CA ALA A 25 17.22 0.48 9.23
C ALA A 25 16.45 0.44 10.57
N LEU A 26 15.14 0.19 10.54
CA LEU A 26 14.27 0.09 11.71
C LEU A 26 14.05 -1.35 12.17
N PHE A 27 14.63 -2.32 11.45
CA PHE A 27 14.53 -3.72 11.84
C PHE A 27 15.30 -3.99 13.12
N GLY A 28 14.78 -4.92 13.92
CA GLY A 28 15.38 -5.26 15.19
C GLY A 28 16.70 -6.03 15.02
N PRO A 29 17.40 -6.28 16.14
CA PRO A 29 18.80 -6.74 16.15
C PRO A 29 19.03 -8.05 15.39
N SER A 30 17.99 -8.86 15.15
CA SER A 30 18.13 -10.13 14.44
C SER A 30 18.21 -10.01 12.91
N ILE A 31 17.80 -8.88 12.32
CA ILE A 31 17.72 -8.67 10.86
C ILE A 31 18.03 -7.21 10.43
N VAL A 32 18.81 -6.47 11.22
CA VAL A 32 19.11 -5.04 10.97
C VAL A 32 19.69 -4.86 9.57
N GLY A 33 19.03 -4.04 8.76
CA GLY A 33 19.50 -3.69 7.40
C GLY A 33 19.24 -4.75 6.33
N GLU A 34 18.62 -5.88 6.66
CA GLU A 34 18.31 -6.96 5.72
C GLU A 34 16.84 -6.93 5.31
N GLN A 35 16.52 -7.25 4.05
CA GLN A 35 15.13 -7.38 3.60
C GLN A 35 14.55 -8.76 3.96
N PHE A 36 13.22 -8.85 4.06
CA PHE A 36 12.53 -10.11 4.31
C PHE A 36 12.59 -11.04 3.09
N THR A 37 12.91 -12.31 3.32
CA THR A 37 12.80 -13.34 2.27
C THR A 37 11.37 -13.87 2.12
N ALA A 38 10.53 -13.69 3.14
CA ALA A 38 9.12 -13.99 3.07
C ALA A 38 8.27 -13.07 3.96
N ALA A 39 7.02 -12.83 3.56
CA ALA A 39 6.02 -12.12 4.34
C ALA A 39 4.66 -12.84 4.29
N PHE A 40 3.84 -12.66 5.33
CA PHE A 40 2.48 -13.15 5.39
C PHE A 40 1.54 -11.97 5.66
N ASP A 41 0.72 -11.63 4.66
CA ASP A 41 -0.24 -10.53 4.73
C ASP A 41 -1.65 -11.12 4.82
N ARG A 42 -2.17 -11.16 6.03
CA ARG A 42 -3.57 -11.53 6.29
C ARG A 42 -4.15 -10.52 7.26
N GLY A 43 -5.23 -9.87 6.83
CA GLY A 43 -5.85 -8.81 7.63
C GLY A 43 -5.04 -7.51 7.67
N ALA A 44 -3.98 -7.35 6.85
CA ALA A 44 -3.20 -6.13 6.77
C ALA A 44 -3.61 -5.30 5.54
N LEU A 45 -3.32 -5.70 4.30
CA LEU A 45 -3.72 -4.90 3.11
C LEU A 45 -5.25 -4.68 3.03
N VAL A 46 -6.05 -5.69 3.39
CA VAL A 46 -7.52 -5.55 3.46
C VAL A 46 -7.98 -4.59 4.57
N ALA A 47 -7.14 -4.20 5.52
CA ALA A 47 -7.46 -3.18 6.52
C ALA A 47 -7.07 -1.76 6.06
N VAL A 48 -6.29 -1.63 5.00
CA VAL A 48 -5.81 -0.35 4.47
C VAL A 48 -6.90 0.33 3.62
N ALA A 49 -7.11 1.62 3.88
CA ALA A 49 -8.03 2.46 3.12
C ALA A 49 -7.63 2.48 1.63
N PRO A 50 -8.59 2.49 0.68
CA PRO A 50 -8.30 2.40 -0.76
C PRO A 50 -7.22 3.35 -1.28
N GLU A 51 -7.21 4.59 -0.79
CA GLU A 51 -6.27 5.66 -1.15
C GLU A 51 -4.81 5.37 -0.76
N ASP A 52 -4.59 4.57 0.29
CA ASP A 52 -3.26 4.28 0.84
C ASP A 52 -2.66 2.96 0.32
N ARG A 53 -3.42 2.17 -0.44
CA ARG A 53 -3.00 0.81 -0.85
C ARG A 53 -1.76 0.80 -1.72
N SER A 54 -1.60 1.79 -2.61
CA SER A 54 -0.39 1.89 -3.44
C SER A 54 0.85 2.11 -2.57
N SER A 55 0.74 2.97 -1.54
CA SER A 55 1.81 3.19 -0.56
C SER A 55 2.12 1.91 0.23
N TYR A 56 1.08 1.14 0.58
CA TYR A 56 1.23 -0.13 1.29
C TYR A 56 2.05 -1.13 0.49
N VAL A 57 1.67 -1.35 -0.77
CA VAL A 57 2.35 -2.31 -1.64
C VAL A 57 3.76 -1.84 -1.98
N ALA A 58 4.00 -0.53 -2.12
CA ALA A 58 5.34 0.02 -2.27
C ALA A 58 6.22 -0.22 -1.03
N ALA A 59 5.69 -0.02 0.18
CA ALA A 59 6.40 -0.31 1.42
C ALA A 59 6.71 -1.80 1.57
N LEU A 60 5.76 -2.68 1.23
CA LEU A 60 5.96 -4.12 1.19
C LEU A 60 7.06 -4.50 0.19
N ALA A 61 7.01 -3.99 -1.04
CA ALA A 61 8.00 -4.24 -2.09
C ALA A 61 9.42 -3.78 -1.73
N LYS A 62 9.54 -2.68 -1.00
CA LYS A 62 10.83 -2.16 -0.51
C LYS A 62 11.45 -3.05 0.56
N ASN A 63 10.62 -3.69 1.39
CA ASN A 63 11.08 -4.48 2.52
C ASN A 63 11.20 -5.98 2.21
N VAL A 64 10.70 -6.45 1.07
CA VAL A 64 10.87 -7.83 0.60
C VAL A 64 12.04 -7.92 -0.38
N ALA A 65 12.96 -8.86 -0.12
CA ALA A 65 14.11 -9.11 -0.97
C ALA A 65 13.67 -9.60 -2.35
N THR A 66 14.50 -9.39 -3.37
CA THR A 66 14.34 -10.03 -4.68
C THR A 66 14.18 -11.55 -4.55
N ASP A 67 13.29 -12.13 -5.36
CA ASP A 67 12.82 -13.53 -5.27
C ASP A 67 12.13 -13.90 -3.94
N GLY A 68 12.00 -12.94 -3.03
CA GLY A 68 11.24 -13.05 -1.79
C GLY A 68 9.76 -13.23 -2.06
N ARG A 69 9.06 -13.84 -1.11
CA ARG A 69 7.68 -14.32 -1.31
C ARG A 69 6.72 -13.73 -0.31
N VAL A 70 5.60 -13.20 -0.79
CA VAL A 70 4.49 -12.78 0.07
C VAL A 70 3.32 -13.75 -0.13
N LEU A 71 2.81 -14.28 0.97
CA LEU A 71 1.51 -14.93 0.98
C LEU A 71 0.45 -13.91 1.38
N LEU A 72 -0.31 -13.42 0.39
CA LEU A 72 -1.36 -12.43 0.58
C LEU A 72 -2.72 -13.11 0.67
N VAL A 73 -3.50 -12.80 1.70
CA VAL A 73 -4.87 -13.25 1.90
C VAL A 73 -5.81 -12.04 1.75
N ALA A 74 -6.49 -11.99 0.60
CA ALA A 74 -7.47 -10.97 0.25
C ALA A 74 -8.90 -11.46 0.55
N THR A 75 -9.83 -10.51 0.64
CA THR A 75 -11.26 -10.79 0.81
C THR A 75 -12.06 -10.12 -0.28
N GLU A 76 -12.99 -10.84 -0.91
CA GLU A 76 -13.87 -10.34 -1.96
C GLU A 76 -15.31 -10.45 -1.49
N HIS A 77 -16.02 -9.34 -1.34
CA HIS A 77 -17.40 -9.35 -0.87
C HIS A 77 -18.22 -8.18 -1.41
N THR A 78 -19.55 -8.33 -1.37
CA THR A 78 -20.50 -7.23 -1.56
C THR A 78 -20.49 -6.29 -0.33
N PRO A 79 -21.01 -5.05 -0.45
CA PRO A 79 -21.21 -4.20 0.73
C PRO A 79 -21.92 -4.92 1.88
N PHE A 80 -21.56 -4.56 3.11
CA PHE A 80 -22.26 -5.00 4.31
C PHE A 80 -23.61 -4.29 4.43
N ALA A 81 -24.42 -4.70 5.42
CA ALA A 81 -25.74 -4.12 5.67
C ALA A 81 -25.72 -2.60 5.91
N ASP A 82 -24.61 -2.04 6.41
CA ASP A 82 -24.42 -0.60 6.62
C ASP A 82 -23.91 0.14 5.37
N GLY A 83 -23.84 -0.55 4.22
CA GLY A 83 -23.34 -0.02 2.95
C GLY A 83 -21.82 0.11 2.88
N LYS A 84 -21.09 -0.23 3.96
CA LYS A 84 -19.63 -0.13 3.95
C LYS A 84 -19.01 -1.33 3.25
N LEU A 85 -17.88 -1.07 2.63
CA LEU A 85 -17.06 -2.09 2.00
C LEU A 85 -15.91 -2.56 2.87
N GLY A 86 -15.72 -2.04 4.09
CA GLY A 86 -14.68 -2.49 5.02
C GLY A 86 -14.58 -1.68 6.32
N PRO A 87 -13.60 -2.04 7.19
CA PRO A 87 -12.74 -3.22 7.08
C PRO A 87 -13.43 -4.56 7.46
N PRO A 88 -12.95 -5.71 6.95
CA PRO A 88 -11.97 -5.82 5.87
C PRO A 88 -12.55 -5.22 4.59
N TYR A 89 -11.74 -4.48 3.86
CA TYR A 89 -12.13 -3.89 2.59
C TYR A 89 -12.12 -4.94 1.49
N SER A 90 -13.16 -4.94 0.65
CA SER A 90 -13.18 -5.78 -0.55
C SER A 90 -11.97 -5.47 -1.45
N LEU A 91 -11.26 -6.53 -1.84
CA LEU A 91 -10.03 -6.51 -2.61
C LEU A 91 -10.11 -7.58 -3.71
N PRO A 92 -10.78 -7.28 -4.84
CA PRO A 92 -10.95 -8.21 -5.95
C PRO A 92 -9.62 -8.47 -6.70
N GLU A 93 -9.56 -9.58 -7.44
CA GLU A 93 -8.35 -10.02 -8.14
C GLU A 93 -7.74 -8.96 -9.06
N ASP A 94 -8.57 -8.24 -9.83
CA ASP A 94 -8.12 -7.18 -10.73
C ASP A 94 -7.39 -6.06 -9.97
N LEU A 95 -7.87 -5.72 -8.78
CA LEU A 95 -7.23 -4.72 -7.93
C LEU A 95 -5.95 -5.26 -7.27
N VAL A 96 -5.92 -6.53 -6.85
CA VAL A 96 -4.69 -7.18 -6.38
C VAL A 96 -3.61 -7.11 -7.46
N ARG A 97 -3.95 -7.47 -8.70
CA ARG A 97 -3.04 -7.43 -9.85
C ARG A 97 -2.58 -6.02 -10.14
N HIS A 98 -3.51 -5.06 -10.24
CA HIS A 98 -3.19 -3.66 -10.48
C HIS A 98 -2.19 -3.08 -9.47
N LEU A 99 -2.39 -3.40 -8.18
CA LEU A 99 -1.52 -2.90 -7.12
C LEU A 99 -0.15 -3.61 -7.09
N ALA A 100 -0.12 -4.94 -7.27
CA ALA A 100 1.06 -5.76 -7.00
C ALA A 100 1.92 -6.09 -8.23
N GLU A 101 1.35 -6.24 -9.42
CA GLU A 101 2.10 -6.59 -10.64
C GLU A 101 3.26 -5.63 -11.00
N PRO A 102 3.23 -4.32 -10.66
CA PRO A 102 4.39 -3.44 -10.86
C PRO A 102 5.67 -3.90 -10.15
N ALA A 103 5.56 -4.60 -9.02
CA ALA A 103 6.70 -5.02 -8.20
C ALA A 103 6.79 -6.54 -7.96
N PHE A 104 5.74 -7.29 -8.29
CA PHE A 104 5.64 -8.72 -8.01
C PHE A 104 5.06 -9.50 -9.19
N GLU A 105 5.46 -10.76 -9.33
CA GLU A 105 4.69 -11.76 -10.05
C GLU A 105 3.51 -12.20 -9.17
N VAL A 106 2.28 -12.13 -9.69
CA VAL A 106 1.06 -12.43 -8.92
C VAL A 106 0.43 -13.75 -9.38
N ARG A 107 0.36 -14.72 -8.46
CA ARG A 107 -0.26 -16.03 -8.71
C ARG A 107 -1.35 -16.33 -7.68
N LEU A 108 -2.59 -16.45 -8.13
CA LEU A 108 -3.69 -16.98 -7.30
C LEU A 108 -3.41 -18.45 -6.96
N LEU A 109 -3.48 -18.78 -5.67
CA LEU A 109 -3.31 -20.14 -5.15
C LEU A 109 -4.65 -20.81 -4.88
N GLU A 110 -5.55 -20.08 -4.24
CA GLU A 110 -6.84 -20.60 -3.76
C GLU A 110 -7.85 -19.47 -3.67
N ARG A 111 -9.13 -19.79 -3.91
CA ARG A 111 -10.28 -18.90 -3.70
C ARG A 111 -11.41 -19.71 -3.09
N GLU A 112 -11.73 -19.46 -1.84
CA GLU A 112 -12.72 -20.19 -1.06
C GLU A 112 -13.97 -19.33 -0.83
N ASP A 113 -15.16 -19.91 -1.03
CA ASP A 113 -16.42 -19.30 -0.58
C ASP A 113 -16.56 -19.45 0.93
N ARG A 114 -16.41 -18.34 1.66
CA ARG A 114 -16.51 -18.33 3.12
C ARG A 114 -17.94 -18.10 3.60
N LEU A 115 -18.86 -17.66 2.74
CA LEU A 115 -20.25 -17.45 3.12
C LEU A 115 -20.93 -18.77 3.50
N ALA A 116 -20.54 -19.86 2.82
CA ALA A 116 -21.03 -21.21 3.13
C ALA A 116 -20.42 -21.81 4.41
N VAL A 117 -19.27 -21.30 4.85
CA VAL A 117 -18.47 -21.85 5.95
C VAL A 117 -18.66 -21.07 7.25
N ASP A 118 -18.79 -19.75 7.16
CA ASP A 118 -18.85 -18.85 8.31
C ASP A 118 -20.08 -17.93 8.22
N PRO A 119 -21.14 -18.22 9.01
CA PRO A 119 -22.40 -17.49 8.93
C PRO A 119 -22.28 -16.01 9.34
N VAL A 120 -21.18 -15.61 10.00
CA VAL A 120 -20.96 -14.22 10.44
C VAL A 120 -21.02 -13.24 9.26
N TRP A 121 -20.61 -13.66 8.07
CA TRP A 121 -20.60 -12.81 6.88
C TRP A 121 -22.02 -12.53 6.38
N LYS A 122 -22.88 -13.56 6.42
CA LYS A 122 -24.31 -13.41 6.15
C LYS A 122 -24.98 -12.52 7.18
N ASP A 123 -24.63 -12.66 8.46
CA ASP A 123 -25.16 -11.82 9.54
C ASP A 123 -24.71 -10.35 9.41
N ARG A 124 -23.53 -10.11 8.83
CA ARG A 124 -23.05 -8.77 8.43
C ARG A 124 -23.75 -8.23 7.18
N GLY A 125 -24.61 -9.02 6.54
CA GLY A 125 -25.44 -8.61 5.41
C GLY A 125 -24.75 -8.61 4.06
N CYS A 126 -23.62 -9.30 3.89
CA CYS A 126 -23.08 -9.52 2.55
C CYS A 126 -23.72 -10.76 1.90
N ASP A 127 -23.98 -10.67 0.59
CA ASP A 127 -24.57 -11.74 -0.22
C ASP A 127 -23.50 -12.68 -0.81
N SER A 128 -22.23 -12.25 -0.79
CA SER A 128 -21.08 -13.06 -1.16
C SER A 128 -19.87 -12.68 -0.32
N PHE A 129 -19.06 -13.67 0.04
CA PHE A 129 -17.79 -13.46 0.71
C PHE A 129 -16.81 -14.57 0.32
N PHE A 130 -15.72 -14.20 -0.34
CA PHE A 130 -14.63 -15.10 -0.68
C PHE A 130 -13.34 -14.69 0.01
N GLU A 131 -12.56 -15.67 0.45
CA GLU A 131 -11.16 -15.47 0.82
C GLU A 131 -10.29 -15.98 -0.34
N ALA A 132 -9.39 -15.13 -0.84
CA ALA A 132 -8.52 -15.45 -1.96
C ALA A 132 -7.06 -15.34 -1.52
N THR A 133 -6.30 -16.41 -1.71
CA THR A 133 -4.89 -16.49 -1.34
C THR A 133 -4.01 -16.37 -2.57
N TYR A 134 -3.09 -15.42 -2.55
CA TYR A 134 -2.13 -15.14 -3.62
C TYR A 134 -0.70 -15.39 -3.15
N LEU A 135 0.14 -15.92 -4.03
CA LEU A 135 1.58 -15.83 -3.92
C LEU A 135 2.05 -14.63 -4.74
N LEU A 136 2.74 -13.70 -4.08
CA LEU A 136 3.48 -12.63 -4.73
C LEU A 136 4.97 -12.98 -4.69
N THR A 137 5.62 -13.04 -5.85
CA THR A 137 7.08 -13.24 -5.93
C THR A 137 7.73 -11.93 -6.33
N ARG A 138 8.70 -11.44 -5.55
CA ARG A 138 9.32 -10.12 -5.79
C ARG A 138 10.16 -10.13 -7.08
N ASN A 139 9.82 -9.25 -8.01
CA ASN A 139 10.49 -9.15 -9.31
C ASN A 139 11.96 -8.70 -9.16
N ASN A 140 12.82 -9.21 -10.04
CA ASN A 140 14.23 -8.78 -10.17
C ASN A 140 14.35 -7.29 -10.53
N GLU A 141 13.39 -6.77 -11.29
CA GLU A 141 13.30 -5.37 -11.71
C GLU A 141 11.97 -4.79 -11.20
N ILE A 142 12.01 -3.60 -10.60
CA ILE A 142 10.79 -2.86 -10.22
C ILE A 142 10.36 -2.04 -11.42
N ILE A 143 9.15 -2.27 -11.93
CA ILE A 143 8.53 -1.41 -12.92
C ILE A 143 7.61 -0.45 -12.17
N TRP A 144 8.19 0.50 -11.43
CA TRP A 144 7.43 1.59 -10.81
C TRP A 144 7.41 2.75 -11.82
N PRO A 145 6.27 3.41 -12.12
CA PRO A 145 6.38 4.75 -12.66
C PRO A 145 7.10 5.56 -11.59
N PRO A 146 8.11 6.34 -11.95
CA PRO A 146 9.07 6.81 -10.99
C PRO A 146 8.35 7.79 -10.02
N THR A 147 8.92 8.11 -8.86
CA THR A 147 8.30 8.95 -7.81
C THR A 147 7.58 10.20 -8.35
N LEU A 148 6.69 10.87 -7.59
CA LEU A 148 6.07 12.15 -8.00
C LEU A 148 7.08 13.14 -8.60
N GLU A 149 8.31 13.14 -8.06
CA GLU A 149 9.45 13.91 -8.56
C GLU A 149 9.87 13.49 -9.98
N GLU A 150 9.99 12.20 -10.24
CA GLU A 150 10.40 11.67 -11.54
C GLU A 150 9.26 11.67 -12.59
N MET A 151 8.00 11.55 -12.18
CA MET A 151 6.83 11.82 -13.04
C MET A 151 6.77 13.29 -13.44
N ALA A 152 6.99 14.21 -12.49
CA ALA A 152 7.14 15.63 -12.80
C ALA A 152 8.33 15.84 -13.76
N GLN A 153 9.45 15.15 -13.54
CA GLN A 153 10.63 15.26 -14.39
C GLN A 153 10.42 14.72 -15.81
N ALA A 154 9.66 13.63 -15.97
CA ALA A 154 9.26 13.10 -17.27
C ALA A 154 8.31 14.06 -18.00
N ALA A 155 7.33 14.62 -17.29
CA ALA A 155 6.40 15.62 -17.83
C ALA A 155 7.13 16.92 -18.26
N TYR A 156 8.09 17.41 -17.48
CA TYR A 156 8.89 18.58 -17.86
C TYR A 156 9.79 18.32 -19.07
N ARG A 157 10.34 17.09 -19.21
CA ARG A 157 11.14 16.70 -20.38
C ARG A 157 10.30 16.60 -21.66
N GLU A 158 9.08 16.07 -21.57
CA GLU A 158 8.17 15.98 -22.72
C GLU A 158 7.65 17.35 -23.17
N LEU A 159 7.48 18.29 -22.23
CA LEU A 159 7.00 19.64 -22.52
C LEU A 159 8.13 20.62 -22.89
N ALA A 160 9.40 20.20 -22.84
CA ALA A 160 10.59 21.05 -23.06
C ALA A 160 10.57 22.36 -22.23
N ILE A 161 9.95 22.34 -21.05
CA ILE A 161 9.90 23.45 -20.12
C ILE A 161 11.10 23.31 -19.18
N ASP A 162 11.97 24.31 -19.14
CA ASP A 162 13.13 24.32 -18.25
C ASP A 162 12.68 24.35 -16.78
N LYS A 163 13.36 23.60 -15.91
CA LYS A 163 12.95 23.40 -14.52
C LYS A 163 12.90 24.77 -13.80
N PRO A 164 11.81 25.16 -13.10
CA PRO A 164 11.90 26.29 -12.19
C PRO A 164 12.83 25.93 -11.04
N ASP A 165 13.70 26.86 -10.66
CA ASP A 165 14.74 26.65 -9.65
C ASP A 165 14.09 26.30 -8.30
N VAL A 166 14.07 25.00 -7.95
CA VAL A 166 13.60 24.51 -6.65
C VAL A 166 14.83 24.25 -5.81
N ASP A 167 15.06 25.11 -4.83
CA ASP A 167 16.13 24.97 -3.83
C ASP A 167 15.95 23.65 -3.04
N PRO A 168 16.85 22.65 -3.22
CA PRO A 168 16.75 21.37 -2.53
C PRO A 168 17.08 21.47 -1.02
N GLY A 169 17.53 22.64 -0.53
CA GLY A 169 17.82 22.90 0.89
C GLY A 169 16.65 23.47 1.70
N ALA A 170 15.50 23.77 1.07
CA ALA A 170 14.33 24.28 1.77
C ALA A 170 13.58 23.15 2.51
N HIS A 171 14.05 22.79 3.71
CA HIS A 171 13.27 21.96 4.63
C HIS A 171 11.95 22.67 4.97
N ARG A 172 10.84 22.14 4.44
CA ARG A 172 9.50 22.58 4.86
C ARG A 172 9.20 21.99 6.24
N VAL A 173 9.19 22.85 7.24
CA VAL A 173 8.59 22.54 8.54
C VAL A 173 7.08 22.67 8.36
N TRP A 174 6.37 21.55 8.40
CA TRP A 174 4.91 21.54 8.49
C TRP A 174 4.52 21.88 9.93
N ASP A 175 3.82 22.99 10.13
CA ASP A 175 3.24 23.34 11.42
C ASP A 175 1.97 22.50 11.60
N LEU A 176 2.07 21.47 12.45
CA LEU A 176 1.00 20.49 12.69
C LEU A 176 -0.22 21.10 13.41
N ASP A 177 -0.10 22.32 13.96
CA ASP A 177 -1.18 22.99 14.66
C ASP A 177 -2.05 23.89 13.76
N ARG A 178 -1.73 23.98 12.45
CA ARG A 178 -2.47 24.84 11.50
C ARG A 178 -3.31 24.06 10.50
N PRO A 179 -4.62 24.37 10.33
CA PRO A 179 -5.48 23.62 9.42
C PRO A 179 -5.08 23.79 7.93
N PRO A 180 -5.29 22.76 7.08
CA PRO A 180 -4.75 22.69 5.71
C PRO A 180 -5.20 23.83 4.78
N THR A 181 -6.38 24.40 5.03
CA THR A 181 -6.98 25.46 4.20
C THR A 181 -6.28 26.82 4.31
N GLN A 182 -5.31 26.96 5.23
CA GLN A 182 -4.46 28.15 5.35
C GLN A 182 -3.00 27.88 5.00
N GLN A 183 -2.71 26.74 4.37
CA GLN A 183 -1.37 26.33 3.94
C GLN A 183 -1.19 26.38 2.41
N SER A 184 -2.03 27.14 1.70
CA SER A 184 -1.90 27.32 0.25
C SER A 184 -0.64 28.12 -0.11
N PRO A 185 0.05 27.77 -1.21
CA PRO A 185 1.19 28.56 -1.69
C PRO A 185 0.77 29.96 -2.18
N ALA A 186 1.65 30.96 -2.01
CA ALA A 186 1.41 32.33 -2.47
C ALA A 186 1.18 32.46 -3.99
N TRP A 187 1.59 31.48 -4.81
CA TRP A 187 1.36 31.46 -6.26
C TRP A 187 -0.05 31.03 -6.67
N LEU A 188 -0.85 30.45 -5.76
CA LEU A 188 -2.25 30.09 -6.00
C LEU A 188 -3.21 31.28 -5.77
N ALA A 189 -2.70 32.40 -5.25
CA ALA A 189 -3.49 33.60 -4.98
C ALA A 189 -3.45 34.63 -6.13
N GLU A 190 -2.53 34.49 -7.09
CA GLU A 190 -2.37 35.47 -8.19
C GLU A 190 -3.15 35.13 -9.47
N GLU A 191 -3.69 33.91 -9.61
CA GLU A 191 -4.45 33.52 -10.82
C GLU A 191 -5.98 33.69 -10.72
N VAL A 192 -6.51 34.26 -9.61
CA VAL A 192 -7.97 34.45 -9.43
C VAL A 192 -8.42 35.92 -9.60
N GLU A 193 -7.50 36.89 -9.72
CA GLU A 193 -7.88 38.31 -9.88
C GLU A 193 -7.94 38.81 -11.34
N GLU A 194 -7.49 38.06 -12.35
CA GLU A 194 -7.49 38.54 -13.76
C GLU A 194 -8.74 38.16 -14.59
N GLU A 195 -9.67 37.35 -14.06
CA GLU A 195 -10.93 36.99 -14.75
C GLU A 195 -12.18 37.76 -14.26
N ALA A 196 -11.99 38.87 -13.55
CA ALA A 196 -13.10 39.70 -13.02
C ALA A 196 -13.19 41.12 -13.62
N THR A 197 -12.55 41.38 -14.77
CA THR A 197 -12.79 42.61 -15.56
C THR A 197 -12.78 42.35 -17.07
N SER A 198 -13.92 41.93 -17.61
CA SER A 198 -14.43 42.32 -18.94
C SER A 198 -15.95 42.21 -18.97
#